data_AF-U6BER9-F1
#
_entry.id   AF-U6BER9-F1
#
_cell.length_a   1.000
_cell.length_b   1.000
_cell.length_c   1.000
_cell.angle_alpha   90.00
_cell.angle_beta   90.00
_cell.angle_gamma   90.00
#
_symmetry.space_group_name_H-M   'P 1'
#
loop_
_entity.id
_entity.type
_entity.pdbx_description
1 polymer ?
#
loop_
_entity_poly.entity_id
_entity_poly.type
_entity_poly.pdbx_seq_one_letter_code
_entity_poly.pdbx_strand_id
1 'polypeptide(L)'
;FHTELGYGDGYGSTERLPFYENYYAGGFNSVRGFKDSTLGPRSTPSVARDADGTPMKNQGPDSKGRYTDPDQDPEAYGGNILITGGAELLFPLPFVKDQRQLSTVLFWDVGSTFDTDCPTKTTTNCDGIKTDNLASSVGVGLTWIT
;
A
#
# COMPACT_ATOMS: atom_id res chain seq x y z
N PHE A 1 -19.02 -3.60 10.31
CA PHE A 1 -17.63 -3.16 10.54
C PHE A 1 -16.71 -4.30 10.17
N HIS A 2 -15.57 -3.99 9.57
CA HIS A 2 -14.50 -4.93 9.28
C HIS A 2 -13.17 -4.37 9.79
N THR A 3 -12.21 -5.24 10.09
CA THR A 3 -10.88 -4.86 10.60
C THR A 3 -9.90 -5.96 10.28
N GLU A 4 -8.71 -5.59 9.81
CA GLU A 4 -7.59 -6.50 9.58
C GLU A 4 -6.33 -5.92 10.23
N LEU A 5 -5.65 -6.75 11.00
CA LEU A 5 -4.40 -6.40 11.67
C LEU A 5 -3.36 -7.45 11.33
N GLY A 6 -2.16 -7.00 10.99
CA GLY A 6 -1.01 -7.85 10.69
C GLY A 6 0.24 -7.33 11.37
N TYR A 7 1.09 -8.23 11.84
CA TYR A 7 2.40 -7.93 12.38
C TYR A 7 3.34 -9.10 12.06
N GLY A 8 4.51 -8.80 11.52
CA GLY A 8 5.58 -9.76 11.27
C GLY A 8 6.93 -9.16 11.65
N ASP A 9 7.87 -10.02 12.05
CA ASP A 9 9.24 -9.60 12.34
C ASP A 9 10.22 -10.76 12.16
N GLY A 10 11.51 -10.46 12.16
CA GLY A 10 12.58 -11.45 12.18
C GLY A 10 12.63 -12.24 13.50
N TYR A 11 13.08 -13.50 13.43
CA TYR A 11 13.33 -14.32 14.63
C TYR A 11 14.66 -15.08 14.51
N GLY A 12 15.38 -15.19 15.63
CA GLY A 12 16.65 -15.92 15.71
C GLY A 12 17.76 -15.21 14.93
N SER A 13 18.25 -15.85 13.87
CA SER A 13 19.29 -15.31 12.99
C SER A 13 18.76 -14.37 11.91
N THR A 14 17.44 -14.28 11.78
CA THR A 14 16.79 -13.39 10.81
C THR A 14 16.57 -12.04 11.48
N GLU A 15 17.27 -11.01 11.00
CA GLU A 15 17.25 -9.69 11.61
C GLU A 15 15.92 -8.95 11.42
N ARG A 16 15.20 -9.21 10.32
CA ARG A 16 13.94 -8.54 9.97
C ARG A 16 13.03 -9.39 9.11
N LEU A 17 11.76 -9.01 9.01
CA LEU A 17 10.82 -9.63 8.08
C LEU A 17 11.36 -9.52 6.63
N PRO A 18 11.48 -10.62 5.87
CA PRO A 18 11.88 -10.55 4.47
C PRO A 18 10.90 -9.72 3.65
N PHE A 19 11.41 -8.88 2.73
CA PHE A 19 10.59 -7.90 2.01
C PHE A 19 9.44 -8.50 1.18
N TYR A 20 9.54 -9.76 0.77
CA TYR A 20 8.50 -10.46 0.01
C TYR A 20 7.37 -11.00 0.91
N GLU A 21 7.53 -10.95 2.23
CA GLU A 21 6.50 -11.28 3.23
C GLU A 21 5.85 -10.01 3.80
N ASN A 22 6.17 -8.82 3.27
CA ASN A 22 5.56 -7.58 3.70
C ASN A 22 4.04 -7.61 3.49
N TYR A 23 3.31 -6.97 4.39
CA TYR A 23 1.90 -6.67 4.19
C TYR A 23 1.73 -5.49 3.22
N TYR A 24 0.59 -5.50 2.53
CA TYR A 24 0.18 -4.44 1.60
C TYR A 24 -1.26 -4.00 1.91
N ALA A 25 -1.53 -2.73 1.65
CA ALA A 25 -2.87 -2.15 1.81
C ALA A 25 -3.26 -1.29 0.60
N GLY A 26 -4.57 -1.12 0.45
CA GLY A 26 -5.18 -0.45 -0.70
C GLY A 26 -5.71 -1.45 -1.72
N GLY A 27 -6.80 -1.07 -2.39
CA GLY A 27 -7.50 -1.94 -3.33
C GLY A 27 -8.83 -2.44 -2.81
N PHE A 28 -9.49 -3.28 -3.60
CA PHE A 28 -10.87 -3.70 -3.35
C PHE A 28 -11.05 -4.47 -2.03
N ASN A 29 -10.08 -5.32 -1.66
CA ASN A 29 -10.13 -6.17 -0.46
C ASN A 29 -9.57 -5.51 0.80
N SER A 30 -9.19 -4.23 0.73
CA SER A 30 -8.52 -3.50 1.82
C SER A 30 -9.17 -2.13 1.97
N VAL A 31 -8.45 -1.06 1.61
CA VAL A 31 -8.98 0.31 1.57
C VAL A 31 -9.44 0.61 0.14
N ARG A 32 -10.75 0.51 -0.10
CA ARG A 32 -11.33 0.75 -1.43
C ARG A 32 -11.07 2.18 -1.89
N GLY A 33 -10.99 2.40 -3.20
CA GLY A 33 -10.70 3.72 -3.80
C GLY A 33 -9.21 4.05 -3.92
N PHE A 34 -8.33 3.28 -3.26
CA PHE A 34 -6.88 3.32 -3.52
C PHE A 34 -6.49 2.24 -4.53
N LYS A 35 -5.40 2.48 -5.26
CA LYS A 35 -4.80 1.47 -6.14
C LYS A 35 -4.30 0.30 -5.29
N ASP A 36 -4.48 -0.91 -5.81
CA ASP A 36 -4.08 -2.15 -5.14
C ASP A 36 -2.63 -2.08 -4.64
N SER A 37 -2.46 -2.43 -3.36
CA SER A 37 -1.15 -2.54 -2.69
C SER A 37 -0.31 -1.26 -2.70
N THR A 38 -0.91 -0.06 -2.76
CA THR A 38 -0.17 1.21 -2.85
C THR A 38 -0.01 1.98 -1.55
N LEU A 39 -0.66 1.56 -0.46
CA LEU A 39 -0.58 2.27 0.81
C LEU A 39 0.63 1.82 1.64
N GLY A 40 1.24 2.76 2.36
CA GLY A 40 2.38 2.53 3.25
C GLY A 40 3.74 3.02 2.73
N PRO A 41 4.84 2.52 3.30
CA PRO A 41 6.22 2.87 2.93
C PRO A 41 6.49 2.68 1.45
N ARG A 42 7.36 3.54 0.90
CA ARG A 42 7.67 3.58 -0.53
C ARG A 42 9.12 3.24 -0.81
N SER A 43 9.39 2.48 -1.86
CA SER A 43 10.75 2.20 -2.31
C SER A 43 11.42 3.48 -2.82
N THR A 44 12.75 3.49 -2.83
CA THR A 44 13.56 4.52 -3.48
C THR A 44 13.95 3.97 -4.85
N PRO A 45 13.53 4.63 -5.95
CA PRO A 45 13.89 4.20 -7.30
C PRO A 45 15.40 4.11 -7.49
N SER A 46 15.82 3.20 -8.36
CA SER A 46 17.23 3.02 -8.66
C SER A 46 17.80 4.23 -9.39
N VAL A 47 19.00 4.69 -8.99
CA VAL A 47 19.71 5.79 -9.65
C VAL A 47 21.16 5.41 -9.88
N ALA A 48 21.54 5.31 -11.16
CA ALA A 48 22.91 5.25 -11.60
C ALA A 48 23.53 6.65 -11.54
N ARG A 49 24.77 6.75 -11.06
CA ARG A 49 25.50 8.02 -10.97
C ARG A 49 26.86 7.89 -11.62
N ASP A 50 27.29 8.95 -12.31
CA ASP A 50 28.62 9.02 -12.90
C ASP A 50 29.72 9.22 -11.84
N ALA A 51 30.98 9.34 -12.26
CA ALA A 51 32.12 9.56 -11.38
C ALA A 51 32.04 10.88 -10.60
N ASP A 52 31.31 11.87 -11.12
CA ASP A 52 31.11 13.19 -10.52
C ASP A 52 29.84 13.25 -9.64
N GLY A 53 29.11 12.12 -9.53
CA GLY A 53 27.91 11.98 -8.70
C GLY A 53 26.61 12.46 -9.37
N THR A 54 26.62 12.83 -10.65
CA THR A 54 25.42 13.26 -11.38
C THR A 54 24.56 12.05 -11.81
N PRO A 55 23.23 12.14 -11.72
CA PRO A 55 22.33 11.06 -12.15
C PRO A 55 22.42 10.79 -13.66
N MET A 56 22.67 9.54 -14.03
CA MET A 56 22.77 9.10 -15.42
C MET A 56 21.41 8.63 -15.93
N LYS A 57 20.61 9.53 -16.51
CA LYS A 57 19.30 9.19 -17.11
C LYS A 57 19.45 8.73 -18.57
N ASN A 58 18.73 7.66 -18.95
CA ASN A 58 18.73 7.09 -20.31
C ASN A 58 20.12 6.74 -20.85
N GLN A 59 21.07 6.46 -19.95
CA GLN A 59 22.43 6.06 -20.26
C GLN A 59 22.64 4.62 -19.79
N GLY A 60 23.76 4.02 -20.22
CA GLY A 60 24.17 2.68 -19.77
C GLY A 60 24.38 2.59 -18.25
N PRO A 61 24.72 1.40 -17.74
CA PRO A 61 24.89 1.20 -16.31
C PRO A 61 26.07 2.01 -15.75
N ASP A 62 26.01 2.35 -14.45
CA ASP A 62 27.16 2.92 -13.76
C ASP A 62 28.30 1.89 -13.60
N SER A 63 29.43 2.33 -13.03
CA SER A 63 30.58 1.46 -12.74
C SER A 63 30.28 0.29 -11.79
N LYS A 64 29.10 0.26 -11.15
CA LYS A 64 28.60 -0.80 -10.28
C LYS A 64 27.48 -1.63 -10.94
N GLY A 65 27.19 -1.41 -12.22
CA GLY A 65 26.15 -2.13 -12.94
C GLY A 65 24.72 -1.66 -12.67
N ARG A 66 24.52 -0.53 -11.98
CA ARG A 66 23.18 -0.01 -11.68
C ARG A 66 22.64 0.77 -12.87
N TYR A 67 21.35 0.60 -13.15
CA TYR A 67 20.60 1.44 -14.08
C TYR A 67 19.82 2.50 -13.30
N THR A 68 19.54 3.62 -13.97
CA THR A 68 18.60 4.62 -13.45
C THR A 68 17.21 4.26 -13.92
N ASP A 69 16.28 4.19 -12.97
CA ASP A 69 14.87 4.01 -13.27
C ASP A 69 14.37 5.13 -14.20
N PRO A 70 13.78 4.86 -15.38
CA PRO A 70 13.43 5.90 -16.33
C PRO A 70 12.40 6.91 -15.81
N ASP A 71 11.42 6.45 -15.02
CA ASP A 71 10.32 7.22 -14.45
C ASP A 71 10.59 7.73 -13.04
N GLN A 72 11.51 7.11 -12.29
CA GLN A 72 11.88 7.51 -10.93
C GLN A 72 10.67 7.59 -9.99
N ASP A 73 9.72 6.67 -10.12
CA ASP A 73 8.51 6.67 -9.30
C ASP A 73 8.63 5.72 -8.08
N PRO A 74 8.43 6.23 -6.85
CA PRO A 74 8.44 5.39 -5.66
C PRO A 74 7.27 4.39 -5.64
N GLU A 75 7.59 3.12 -5.81
CA GLU A 75 6.63 2.02 -5.68
C GLU A 75 6.32 1.71 -4.22
N ALA A 76 5.23 0.98 -3.97
CA ALA A 76 4.91 0.54 -2.62
C ALA A 76 5.86 -0.56 -2.18
N TYR A 77 6.54 -0.34 -1.05
CA TYR A 77 7.42 -1.32 -0.44
C TYR A 77 6.65 -2.31 0.44
N GLY A 78 5.49 -1.89 0.96
CA GLY A 78 4.77 -2.58 2.01
C GLY A 78 5.41 -2.35 3.37
N GLY A 79 4.97 -3.11 4.36
CA GLY A 79 5.51 -3.01 5.71
C GLY A 79 5.24 -4.25 6.55
N ASN A 80 5.92 -4.34 7.68
CA ASN A 80 5.79 -5.45 8.60
C ASN A 80 4.58 -5.31 9.54
N ILE A 81 3.86 -4.19 9.48
CA ILE A 81 2.61 -3.94 10.20
C ILE A 81 1.50 -3.59 9.20
N LEU A 82 0.32 -4.20 9.37
CA LEU A 82 -0.91 -3.88 8.65
C LEU A 82 -1.97 -3.39 9.62
N ILE A 83 -2.60 -2.26 9.30
CA ILE A 83 -3.76 -1.76 10.03
C ILE A 83 -4.80 -1.33 9.00
N THR A 84 -5.90 -2.05 8.90
CA THR A 84 -7.04 -1.65 8.08
C THR A 84 -8.36 -1.87 8.83
N GLY A 85 -9.37 -1.12 8.45
CA GLY A 85 -10.72 -1.35 8.92
C GLY A 85 -11.72 -0.45 8.22
N GLY A 86 -13.00 -0.66 8.52
CA GLY A 86 -14.06 0.13 7.92
C GLY A 86 -15.43 -0.13 8.50
N ALA A 87 -16.33 0.80 8.16
CA ALA A 87 -17.74 0.75 8.48
C ALA A 87 -18.55 0.65 7.19
N GLU A 88 -19.55 -0.22 7.20
CA GLU A 88 -20.41 -0.45 6.04
C GLU A 88 -21.87 -0.34 6.48
N LEU A 89 -22.65 0.42 5.72
CA LEU A 89 -24.09 0.59 5.91
C LEU A 89 -24.80 0.05 4.68
N LEU A 90 -25.48 -1.08 4.86
CA LEU A 90 -26.40 -1.62 3.87
C LEU A 90 -27.66 -0.77 3.87
N PHE A 91 -28.09 -0.30 2.69
CA PHE A 91 -29.29 0.51 2.56
C PHE A 91 -30.13 0.06 1.37
N PRO A 92 -31.46 0.07 1.47
CA PRO A 92 -32.33 -0.22 0.35
C PRO A 92 -32.36 0.96 -0.63
N LEU A 93 -32.31 0.67 -1.95
CA LEU A 93 -32.41 1.72 -2.98
C LEU A 93 -33.84 2.29 -3.06
N PRO A 94 -34.04 3.61 -2.95
CA PRO A 94 -35.39 4.20 -2.89
C PRO A 94 -36.22 4.05 -4.18
N PHE A 95 -35.60 3.70 -5.31
CA PHE A 95 -36.25 3.67 -6.63
C PHE A 95 -36.41 2.26 -7.23
N VAL A 96 -35.87 1.23 -6.59
CA VAL A 96 -35.90 -0.16 -7.10
C VAL A 96 -36.82 -1.00 -6.24
N LYS A 97 -37.89 -1.55 -6.85
CA LYS A 97 -38.92 -2.33 -6.12
C LYS A 97 -38.48 -3.75 -5.79
N ASP A 98 -37.73 -4.41 -6.67
CA ASP A 98 -37.20 -5.75 -6.44
C ASP A 98 -35.68 -5.71 -6.25
N GLN A 99 -35.23 -5.98 -5.03
CA GLN A 99 -33.82 -5.89 -4.62
C GLN A 99 -33.26 -7.24 -4.20
N ARG A 100 -33.96 -8.35 -4.44
CA ARG A 100 -33.54 -9.68 -3.95
C ARG A 100 -32.20 -10.15 -4.51
N GLN A 101 -31.79 -9.61 -5.66
CA GLN A 101 -30.54 -9.92 -6.33
C GLN A 101 -29.52 -8.77 -6.24
N LEU A 102 -29.83 -7.70 -5.49
CA LEU A 102 -29.01 -6.50 -5.39
C LEU A 102 -28.64 -6.25 -3.93
N SER A 103 -27.36 -5.97 -3.67
CA SER A 103 -26.88 -5.49 -2.39
C SER A 103 -26.19 -4.14 -2.59
N THR A 104 -26.70 -3.11 -1.91
CA THR A 104 -26.14 -1.75 -1.92
C THR A 104 -25.55 -1.38 -0.58
N VAL A 105 -24.36 -0.78 -0.60
CA VAL A 105 -23.60 -0.44 0.59
C VAL A 105 -23.02 0.97 0.49
N LEU A 106 -23.13 1.76 1.56
CA LEU A 106 -22.25 2.90 1.80
C LEU A 106 -21.08 2.40 2.63
N PHE A 107 -19.86 2.70 2.23
CA PHE A 107 -18.68 2.29 2.97
C PHE A 107 -17.82 3.47 3.36
N TRP A 108 -17.15 3.33 4.50
CA TRP A 108 -16.04 4.15 4.93
C TRP A 108 -14.90 3.21 5.33
N ASP A 109 -13.79 3.25 4.59
CA ASP A 109 -12.60 2.45 4.87
C ASP A 109 -11.45 3.35 5.32
N VAL A 110 -10.58 2.80 6.14
CA VAL A 110 -9.36 3.43 6.63
C VAL A 110 -8.27 2.39 6.78
N GLY A 111 -7.04 2.73 6.42
CA GLY A 111 -5.92 1.82 6.64
C GLY A 111 -4.61 2.26 6.01
N SER A 112 -3.55 1.56 6.38
CA SER A 112 -2.21 1.69 5.82
C SER A 112 -1.34 0.52 6.28
N THR A 113 -0.13 0.44 5.75
CA THR A 113 0.94 -0.41 6.29
C THR A 113 2.06 0.43 6.84
N PHE A 114 2.84 -0.16 7.75
CA PHE A 114 3.96 0.51 8.40
C PHE A 114 5.13 -0.46 8.52
N ASP A 115 6.34 0.07 8.52
CA ASP A 115 7.56 -0.71 8.67
C ASP A 115 8.34 -0.21 9.90
N THR A 116 8.58 -1.10 10.87
CA THR A 116 9.33 -0.80 12.10
C THR A 116 10.83 -0.92 11.93
N ASP A 117 11.31 -1.73 10.98
CA ASP A 117 12.73 -1.90 10.67
C ASP A 117 13.02 -1.57 9.21
N CYS A 118 12.71 -0.32 8.87
CA CYS A 118 12.80 0.16 7.50
C CYS A 118 14.23 0.58 7.12
N PRO A 119 14.78 0.05 6.00
CA PRO A 119 16.05 0.52 5.45
C PRO A 119 15.88 1.90 4.79
N THR A 120 16.12 2.97 5.55
CA THR A 120 15.99 4.38 5.11
C THR A 120 16.87 4.78 3.92
N LYS A 121 17.85 3.95 3.54
CA LYS A 121 18.66 4.14 2.33
C LYS A 121 17.93 3.75 1.04
N THR A 122 16.92 2.90 1.13
CA THR A 122 16.21 2.32 -0.02
C THR A 122 14.70 2.49 0.09
N THR A 123 14.20 3.03 1.19
CA THR A 123 12.76 3.15 1.45
C THR A 123 12.48 4.48 2.16
N THR A 124 11.35 5.10 1.85
CA THR A 124 10.87 6.40 2.33
C THR A 124 9.50 6.25 3.01
N ASN A 125 9.06 7.29 3.74
CA ASN A 125 7.84 7.29 4.56
C ASN A 125 7.84 6.25 5.70
N CYS A 126 9.01 5.99 6.26
CA CYS A 126 9.24 4.99 7.32
C CYS A 126 9.18 5.59 8.72
N ASP A 127 8.11 6.32 8.98
CA ASP A 127 7.94 7.14 10.17
C ASP A 127 7.39 6.35 11.39
N GLY A 128 7.40 5.03 11.32
CA GLY A 128 6.70 4.15 12.26
C GLY A 128 5.18 4.31 12.20
N ILE A 129 4.48 3.85 13.24
CA ILE A 129 3.02 3.95 13.32
C ILE A 129 2.63 5.39 13.66
N LYS A 130 2.27 6.18 12.64
CA LYS A 130 1.66 7.51 12.79
C LYS A 130 0.28 7.52 12.19
N THR A 131 -0.67 8.13 12.91
CA THR A 131 -2.06 8.29 12.44
C THR A 131 -2.17 9.11 11.16
N ASP A 132 -1.22 10.02 10.93
CA ASP A 132 -1.21 10.89 9.74
C ASP A 132 -0.93 10.11 8.45
N ASN A 133 -0.39 8.91 8.56
CA ASN A 133 -0.10 8.02 7.43
C ASN A 133 -1.26 7.02 7.17
N LEU A 134 -2.39 7.14 7.88
CA LEU A 134 -3.60 6.38 7.59
C LEU A 134 -4.36 7.02 6.43
N ALA A 135 -4.58 6.24 5.39
CA ALA A 135 -5.43 6.65 4.28
C ALA A 135 -6.89 6.34 4.60
N SER A 136 -7.82 7.17 4.13
CA SER A 136 -9.25 6.95 4.30
C SER A 136 -10.01 7.20 3.00
N SER A 137 -11.09 6.43 2.80
CA SER A 137 -12.00 6.57 1.67
C SER A 137 -13.45 6.38 2.09
N VAL A 138 -14.36 7.03 1.37
CA VAL A 138 -15.81 6.84 1.49
C VAL A 138 -16.35 6.58 0.10
N GLY A 139 -17.30 5.66 -0.03
CA GLY A 139 -17.91 5.38 -1.32
C GLY A 139 -19.20 4.59 -1.25
N VAL A 140 -19.68 4.20 -2.42
CA VAL A 140 -20.88 3.39 -2.62
C VAL A 140 -20.53 2.13 -3.38
N GLY A 141 -21.09 1.00 -2.97
CA GLY A 141 -20.91 -0.30 -3.61
C GLY A 141 -22.25 -0.89 -4.06
N LEU A 142 -22.22 -1.60 -5.18
CA LEU A 142 -23.34 -2.37 -5.70
C LEU A 142 -22.83 -3.75 -6.09
N THR A 143 -23.46 -4.79 -5.55
CA THR A 143 -23.24 -6.17 -5.97
C THR A 143 -24.55 -6.73 -6.51
N TRP A 144 -24.50 -7.36 -7.68
CA TRP A 144 -25.63 -8.08 -8.25
C TRP A 144 -25.27 -9.54 -8.51
N ILE A 145 -26.22 -10.44 -8.27
CA ILE A 145 -26.10 -11.85 -8.66
C ILE A 145 -26.61 -11.98 -10.09
N THR A 146 -25.82 -12.61 -10.96
CA THR A 146 -26.20 -12.94 -12.35
C THR A 146 -26.60 -14.40 -12.47
#